data_AF-A0A3B8JLN0-F1
#
_entry.id   AF-A0A3B8JLN0-F1
#
_cell.length_a   1.000
_cell.length_b   1.000
_cell.length_c   1.000
_cell.angle_alpha   90.00
_cell.angle_beta   90.00
_cell.angle_gamma   90.00
#
_symmetry.space_group_name_H-M   'P 1'
#
loop_
_entity.id
_entity.type
_entity.pdbx_description
1 polymer ?
#
loop_
_entity_poly.entity_id
_entity_poly.type
_entity_poly.pdbx_seq_one_letter_code
_entity_poly.pdbx_strand_id
1 'polypeptide(L)'
;MPIPPELQDRIKPYNYVWLDNRPWQVVAGRLTPCPIEGTAQTRLYWLIQLMDTVKRVFEIQVRGGGDEELAIAHKQLNISYERFVK
;
A
#
# COMPACT_ATOMS: atom_id res chain seq x y z
N MET A 1 13.97 -2.84 -11.97
CA MET A 1 13.25 -2.35 -13.18
C MET A 1 12.88 -0.87 -13.00
N PRO A 2 12.69 -0.09 -14.09
CA PRO A 2 12.09 1.25 -13.97
C PRO A 2 10.69 1.17 -13.32
N ILE A 3 10.25 2.25 -12.67
CA ILE A 3 8.91 2.32 -12.09
C ILE A 3 7.88 2.45 -13.23
N PRO A 4 6.90 1.54 -13.35
CA PRO A 4 5.84 1.64 -14.34
C PRO A 4 5.05 2.95 -14.21
N PRO A 5 4.56 3.55 -15.32
CA PRO A 5 3.84 4.84 -15.29
C PRO A 5 2.67 4.88 -14.29
N GLU A 6 1.88 3.81 -14.21
CA GLU A 6 0.73 3.68 -13.31
C GLU A 6 1.10 3.73 -11.81
N LEU A 7 2.39 3.59 -11.53
CA LEU A 7 2.97 3.55 -10.20
C LEU A 7 3.78 4.83 -9.88
N GLN A 8 4.11 5.68 -10.86
CA GLN A 8 5.00 6.83 -10.65
C GLN A 8 4.44 7.87 -9.65
N ASP A 9 3.14 8.18 -9.73
CA ASP A 9 2.52 9.20 -8.86
C ASP A 9 2.23 8.69 -7.44
N ARG A 10 2.23 7.36 -7.26
CA ARG A 10 1.75 6.71 -6.03
C ARG A 10 2.88 6.23 -5.13
N ILE A 11 4.12 6.28 -5.59
CA ILE A 11 5.24 5.70 -4.85
C ILE A 11 6.27 6.73 -4.41
N LYS A 12 6.64 6.64 -3.14
CA LYS A 12 7.71 7.42 -2.50
C LYS A 12 8.97 6.56 -2.36
N PRO A 13 10.16 7.17 -2.21
CA PRO A 13 11.37 6.43 -1.89
C PRO A 13 11.16 5.48 -0.69
N TYR A 14 11.75 4.29 -0.77
CA TYR A 14 11.71 3.24 0.24
C TYR A 14 10.37 2.53 0.47
N ASN A 15 9.31 2.88 -0.29
CA ASN A 15 8.06 2.14 -0.24
C ASN A 15 8.24 0.71 -0.76
N TYR A 16 7.40 -0.19 -0.23
CA TYR A 16 7.15 -1.49 -0.82
C TYR A 16 5.91 -1.45 -1.71
N VAL A 17 5.96 -2.18 -2.82
CA VAL A 17 4.85 -2.31 -3.78
C VAL A 17 4.67 -3.76 -4.17
N TRP A 18 3.43 -4.14 -4.47
CA TRP A 18 3.10 -5.47 -4.97
C TRP A 18 2.84 -5.41 -6.47
N LEU A 19 3.70 -6.05 -7.27
CA LEU A 19 3.64 -6.02 -8.73
C LEU A 19 4.01 -7.40 -9.28
N ASP A 20 3.27 -7.88 -10.29
CA ASP A 20 3.47 -9.19 -10.91
C ASP A 20 3.49 -10.34 -9.89
N ASN A 21 2.56 -10.26 -8.92
CA ASN A 21 2.42 -11.20 -7.81
C ASN A 21 3.67 -11.35 -6.93
N ARG A 22 4.51 -10.31 -6.86
CA ARG A 22 5.74 -10.29 -6.05
C ARG A 22 5.95 -8.94 -5.36
N PRO A 23 6.65 -8.92 -4.22
CA PRO A 23 7.03 -7.68 -3.56
C PRO A 23 8.25 -7.04 -4.22
N TRP A 24 8.18 -5.72 -4.38
CA TRP A 24 9.27 -4.87 -4.83
C TRP A 24 9.49 -3.74 -3.84
N GLN A 25 10.72 -3.26 -3.73
CA GLN A 25 11.07 -2.08 -2.96
C GLN A 25 11.52 -0.96 -3.89
N VAL A 26 11.10 0.26 -3.60
CA VAL A 26 11.51 1.46 -4.34
C VAL A 26 12.81 1.98 -3.77
N VAL A 27 13.89 1.81 -4.53
CA VAL A 27 15.23 2.24 -4.15
C VAL A 27 15.75 3.18 -5.23
N ALA A 28 16.04 4.43 -4.86
CA ALA A 28 16.57 5.45 -5.77
C ALA A 28 15.78 5.58 -7.10
N GLY A 29 14.44 5.58 -7.02
CA GLY A 29 13.57 5.72 -8.19
C GLY A 29 13.47 4.48 -9.08
N ARG A 30 13.89 3.31 -8.58
CA ARG A 30 13.77 2.02 -9.29
C ARG A 30 13.11 0.98 -8.41
N LEU A 31 12.44 0.02 -9.03
CA LEU A 31 11.92 -1.17 -8.34
C LEU A 31 13.03 -2.22 -8.24
N THR A 32 13.37 -2.58 -7.02
CA THR A 32 14.30 -3.63 -6.66
C THR A 32 13.50 -4.82 -6.12
N PRO A 33 13.70 -6.05 -6.62
CA PRO A 33 12.97 -7.20 -6.11
C PRO A 33 13.31 -7.42 -4.64
N CYS A 34 12.29 -7.76 -3.84
CA CYS A 34 12.49 -8.08 -2.42
C CYS A 34 12.56 -9.61 -2.27
N PRO A 35 13.73 -10.18 -1.89
CA PRO A 35 13.91 -11.63 -1.79
C PRO A 35 13.32 -12.16 -0.48
N ILE A 36 12.02 -11.93 -0.27
CA ILE A 36 11.27 -12.44 0.87
C ILE A 36 10.30 -13.52 0.40
N GLU A 37 10.17 -14.57 1.18
CA GLU A 37 9.36 -15.74 0.85
C GLU A 37 8.54 -16.22 2.06
N GLY A 38 7.59 -17.11 1.79
CA GLY A 38 6.76 -17.74 2.81
C GLY A 38 5.97 -16.74 3.65
N THR A 39 5.95 -16.93 4.97
CA THR A 39 5.17 -16.09 5.90
C THR A 39 5.59 -14.62 5.85
N ALA A 40 6.87 -14.32 5.63
CA ALA A 40 7.35 -12.94 5.55
C ALA A 40 6.78 -12.22 4.33
N GLN A 41 6.69 -12.91 3.19
CA GLN A 41 6.08 -12.38 1.98
C GLN A 41 4.58 -12.10 2.18
N THR A 42 3.84 -13.02 2.79
CA THR A 42 2.41 -12.83 3.10
C THR A 42 2.20 -11.64 4.05
N ARG A 43 3.05 -11.48 5.07
CA ARG A 43 2.99 -10.34 5.98
C ARG A 43 3.25 -9.02 5.24
N LEU A 44 4.24 -8.99 4.35
CA LEU A 44 4.51 -7.78 3.57
C LEU A 44 3.34 -7.44 2.64
N TYR A 45 2.73 -8.43 1.99
CA TYR A 45 1.54 -8.22 1.17
C TYR A 45 0.44 -7.49 1.96
N TRP A 46 0.08 -8.00 3.13
CA TRP A 46 -0.96 -7.38 3.96
C TRP A 46 -0.56 -6.01 4.50
N LEU A 47 0.71 -5.79 4.83
CA LEU A 47 1.22 -4.46 5.22
C LEU A 47 1.08 -3.43 4.09
N ILE A 48 1.39 -3.82 2.85
CA ILE A 48 1.22 -2.94 1.68
C ILE A 48 -0.26 -2.56 1.53
N GLN A 49 -1.17 -3.54 1.62
CA GLN A 49 -2.62 -3.29 1.53
C GLN A 49 -3.13 -2.37 2.64
N LEU A 50 -2.64 -2.55 3.88
CA LEU A 50 -2.98 -1.70 5.01
C LEU A 50 -2.46 -0.26 4.84
N MET A 51 -1.23 -0.10 4.35
CA MET A 51 -0.69 1.22 4.05
C MET A 51 -1.52 1.95 2.98
N ASP A 52 -1.99 1.24 1.96
CA ASP A 52 -2.79 1.84 0.90
C ASP A 52 -4.17 2.29 1.40
N THR A 53 -4.81 1.58 2.34
CA THR A 53 -6.05 2.05 2.97
C THR A 53 -5.82 3.27 3.86
N VAL A 54 -4.72 3.32 4.61
CA VAL A 54 -4.34 4.50 5.40
C VAL A 54 -4.11 5.73 4.50
N LYS A 55 -3.37 5.57 3.40
CA LYS A 55 -3.17 6.66 2.43
C LYS A 55 -4.51 7.19 1.92
N ARG A 56 -5.45 6.31 1.60
CA ARG A 56 -6.78 6.71 1.13
C ARG A 56 -7.53 7.56 2.16
N VAL A 57 -7.48 7.20 3.44
CA VAL A 57 -8.07 7.99 4.52
C VAL A 57 -7.45 9.39 4.55
N PHE A 58 -6.12 9.49 4.50
CA PHE A 58 -5.44 10.78 4.48
C PHE A 58 -5.74 11.62 3.23
N GLU A 59 -5.81 11.00 2.04
CA GLU A 59 -6.21 11.69 0.82
C GLU A 59 -7.60 12.32 0.93
N ILE A 60 -8.56 11.59 1.48
CA ILE A 60 -9.94 12.08 1.70
C ILE A 60 -9.93 13.25 2.68
N GLN A 61 -9.18 13.15 3.79
CA GLN A 61 -9.09 14.22 4.78
C GLN A 61 -8.41 15.48 4.21
N VAL A 62 -7.29 15.32 3.50
CA VAL A 62 -6.52 16.45 2.94
C VAL A 62 -7.34 17.24 1.91
N ARG A 63 -8.18 16.58 1.11
CA ARG A 63 -9.03 17.25 0.12
C ARG A 63 -10.38 17.73 0.67
N GLY A 64 -10.66 17.55 1.96
CA GLY A 64 -11.93 17.94 2.59
C GLY A 64 -13.12 17.08 2.15
N GLY A 65 -12.93 15.78 1.96
CA GLY A 65 -14.01 14.84 1.63
C GLY A 65 -15.06 14.75 2.75
N GLY A 66 -16.30 14.45 2.37
CA GLY A 66 -17.43 14.41 3.30
C GLY A 66 -17.42 13.20 4.23
N ASP A 67 -18.25 13.28 5.27
CA ASP A 67 -18.34 12.27 6.34
C ASP A 67 -18.66 10.86 5.82
N GLU A 68 -19.51 10.74 4.80
CA GLU A 68 -19.85 9.45 4.20
C GLU A 68 -18.63 8.78 3.55
N GLU A 69 -17.84 9.54 2.80
CA GLU A 69 -16.65 9.01 2.15
C GLU A 69 -15.59 8.60 3.19
N LEU A 70 -15.42 9.43 4.22
CA LEU A 70 -14.52 9.12 5.32
C LEU A 70 -14.99 7.85 6.05
N ALA A 71 -16.28 7.70 6.33
CA ALA A 71 -16.83 6.50 6.96
C ALA A 71 -16.57 5.22 6.14
N ILE A 72 -16.73 5.28 4.81
CA ILE A 72 -16.41 4.16 3.91
C ILE A 72 -14.92 3.81 4.00
N ALA A 73 -14.03 4.81 3.93
CA ALA A 73 -12.59 4.59 4.00
C ALA A 73 -12.14 4.04 5.36
N HIS A 74 -12.71 4.52 6.46
CA HIS A 74 -12.46 3.99 7.81
C HIS A 74 -12.92 2.53 7.96
N LYS A 75 -14.09 2.18 7.41
CA LYS A 75 -14.56 0.79 7.39
C LYS A 75 -13.57 -0.11 6.65
N GLN A 76 -13.07 0.34 5.50
CA GLN A 76 -12.08 -0.42 4.73
C GLN A 76 -10.74 -0.56 5.45
N LEU A 77 -10.30 0.50 6.15
CA LEU A 77 -9.11 0.46 7.01
C LEU A 77 -9.25 -0.63 8.10
N ASN A 78 -10.39 -0.66 8.80
CA ASN A 78 -10.64 -1.67 9.84
C ASN A 78 -10.64 -3.09 9.27
N ILE A 79 -11.25 -3.31 8.09
CA ILE A 79 -11.24 -4.63 7.43
C ILE A 79 -9.81 -5.05 7.08
N SER A 80 -9.00 -4.15 6.54
CA SER A 80 -7.59 -4.45 6.21
C SER A 80 -6.76 -4.71 7.45
N TYR A 81 -6.99 -3.97 8.54
CA TYR A 81 -6.31 -4.18 9.82
C TYR A 81 -6.63 -5.55 10.41
N GLU A 82 -7.92 -5.92 10.48
CA GLU A 82 -8.37 -7.23 10.97
C GLU A 82 -7.77 -8.39 10.16
N ARG A 83 -7.62 -8.23 8.83
CA ARG A 83 -6.97 -9.23 7.98
C ARG A 83 -5.47 -9.33 8.21
N PHE A 84 -4.82 -8.26 8.66
CA PHE A 84 -3.39 -8.25 8.94
C PHE A 84 -3.06 -8.89 10.30
N VAL A 85 -3.90 -8.68 11.32
CA VAL A 85 -3.66 -9.18 12.69
C VAL A 85 -4.08 -10.64 12.91
N LYS A 86 -4.89 -11.21 12.00
CA LYS A 86 -5.28 -12.63 12.00
C LYS A 86 -4.27 -13.49 11.26
#